data_AF-A0A7V2TWX8-F1
#
_entry.id   AF-A0A7V2TWX8-F1
#
_cell.length_a   1.000
_cell.length_b   1.000
_cell.length_c   1.000
_cell.angle_alpha   90.00
_cell.angle_beta   90.00
_cell.angle_gamma   90.00
#
_symmetry.space_group_name_H-M   'P 1'
#
loop_
_entity.id
_entity.type
_entity.pdbx_description
1 polymer ?
#
loop_
_entity_poly.entity_id
_entity_poly.type
_entity_poly.pdbx_seq_one_letter_code
_entity_poly.pdbx_strand_id
1 'polypeptide(L)'
;NCNLVFNPQTGASIGMDSRLTNYYPWVNVFDLQKKYESVGFKDFRHAVTGAALTKIQHPEVETFWGSKHERAGVECKDCHMPRVKPKKGKEYTFHGQRSSRYMLKDTCLRCHPDWTPEQAEYQVDGVQNYVRGKMRKAEFWLGELIHAFLRAKDLGVGEEALREARKEHDKAHILWEWWTAENSDGFHNPEAARQSLAESVDASQRGIEILNKAIGQKTAAK
;
A
#
# COMPACT_ATOMS: atom_id res chain seq x y z
N ASN A 1 -3.29 16.41 -11.90
CA ASN A 1 -2.68 15.10 -12.19
C ASN A 1 -2.23 15.14 -13.64
N CYS A 2 -0.93 15.14 -13.93
CA CYS A 2 -0.42 15.30 -15.32
C CYS A 2 -0.36 13.98 -16.10
N ASN A 3 -0.61 12.85 -15.43
CA ASN A 3 -0.71 11.54 -16.08
C ASN A 3 -2.16 11.32 -16.55
N LEU A 4 -2.31 11.01 -17.84
CA LEU A 4 -3.59 10.62 -18.41
C LEU A 4 -3.94 9.22 -17.88
N VAL A 5 -4.82 9.19 -16.88
CA VAL A 5 -5.52 7.98 -16.45
C VAL A 5 -6.21 7.34 -17.65
N PHE A 6 -6.35 6.02 -17.69
CA PHE A 6 -6.85 5.32 -18.87
C PHE A 6 -7.59 4.03 -18.51
N ASN A 7 -8.39 3.54 -19.47
CA ASN A 7 -9.00 2.23 -19.40
C ASN A 7 -8.02 1.17 -19.93
N PRO A 8 -7.62 0.16 -19.12
CA PRO A 8 -6.60 -0.80 -19.54
C PRO A 8 -7.06 -1.77 -20.62
N GLN A 9 -8.37 -1.97 -20.79
CA GLN A 9 -8.94 -2.84 -21.83
C GLN A 9 -9.03 -2.15 -23.19
N THR A 10 -9.41 -0.88 -23.23
CA THR A 10 -9.58 -0.13 -24.49
C THR A 10 -8.37 0.74 -24.84
N GLY A 11 -7.52 1.06 -23.87
CA GLY A 11 -6.43 2.03 -24.01
C GLY A 11 -6.90 3.48 -24.07
N ALA A 12 -8.20 3.75 -23.98
CA ALA A 12 -8.75 5.09 -24.06
C ALA A 12 -8.39 5.91 -22.82
N SER A 13 -7.93 7.14 -23.03
CA SER A 13 -7.71 8.12 -21.96
C SER A 13 -9.04 8.47 -21.29
N ILE A 14 -8.99 8.63 -19.97
CA ILE A 14 -10.13 9.09 -19.17
C ILE A 14 -9.88 10.57 -18.85
N GLY A 15 -10.69 11.46 -19.42
CA GLY A 15 -10.59 12.90 -19.21
C GLY A 15 -11.19 13.37 -17.89
N MET A 16 -10.90 14.62 -17.52
CA MET A 16 -11.42 15.28 -16.31
C MET A 16 -12.95 15.52 -16.33
N ASP A 17 -13.59 15.31 -17.47
CA ASP A 17 -15.04 15.29 -17.66
C ASP A 17 -15.68 13.99 -17.14
N SER A 18 -14.89 12.93 -16.93
CA SER A 18 -15.35 11.68 -16.34
C SER A 18 -15.51 11.78 -14.83
N ARG A 19 -16.56 11.15 -14.29
CA ARG A 19 -16.71 10.99 -12.83
C ARG A 19 -15.57 10.21 -12.19
N LEU A 20 -14.86 9.38 -12.96
CA LEU A 20 -13.74 8.58 -12.45
C LEU A 20 -12.53 9.42 -12.04
N THR A 21 -12.43 10.69 -12.46
CA THR A 21 -11.35 11.59 -12.01
C THR A 21 -11.63 12.25 -10.66
N ASN A 22 -12.80 11.99 -10.07
CA ASN A 22 -13.15 12.31 -8.69
C ASN A 22 -13.81 11.09 -8.06
N TYR A 23 -12.99 10.12 -7.66
CA TYR A 23 -13.45 8.81 -7.26
C TYR A 23 -12.76 8.34 -5.99
N TYR A 24 -13.55 7.86 -5.04
CA TYR A 24 -13.09 7.19 -3.84
C TYR A 24 -13.42 5.71 -3.99
N PRO A 25 -12.43 4.82 -4.14
CA PRO A 25 -12.69 3.38 -4.26
C PRO A 25 -13.41 2.82 -3.04
N TRP A 26 -13.11 3.38 -1.86
CA TRP A 26 -13.72 3.04 -0.56
C TRP A 26 -13.66 1.54 -0.23
N VAL A 27 -12.49 0.95 -0.46
CA VAL A 27 -12.20 -0.45 -0.18
C VAL A 27 -10.80 -0.57 0.42
N ASN A 28 -10.54 -1.64 1.18
CA ASN A 28 -9.22 -1.91 1.72
C ASN A 28 -8.24 -2.40 0.63
N VAL A 29 -6.98 -2.57 1.01
CA VAL A 29 -5.88 -2.98 0.12
C VAL A 29 -6.16 -4.26 -0.69
N PHE A 30 -6.87 -5.24 -0.12
CA PHE A 30 -7.12 -6.55 -0.74
C PHE A 30 -8.23 -6.50 -1.80
N ASP A 31 -9.06 -5.47 -1.77
CA ASP A 31 -10.20 -5.29 -2.66
C ASP A 31 -9.95 -4.25 -3.76
N LEU A 32 -8.91 -3.42 -3.63
CA LEU A 32 -8.65 -2.29 -4.53
C LEU A 32 -8.44 -2.74 -5.99
N GLN A 33 -7.65 -3.79 -6.22
CA GLN A 33 -7.37 -4.27 -7.57
C GLN A 33 -8.67 -4.60 -8.31
N LYS A 34 -9.51 -5.43 -7.70
CA LYS A 34 -10.82 -5.81 -8.25
C LYS A 34 -11.73 -4.60 -8.44
N LYS A 35 -11.70 -3.65 -7.50
CA LYS A 35 -12.51 -2.41 -7.58
C LYS A 35 -12.11 -1.59 -8.81
N TYR A 36 -10.84 -1.39 -9.08
CA TYR A 36 -10.35 -0.63 -10.23
C TYR A 36 -10.50 -1.38 -11.55
N GLU A 37 -10.37 -2.71 -11.56
CA GLU A 37 -10.73 -3.54 -12.70
C GLU A 37 -12.21 -3.38 -13.09
N SER A 38 -13.11 -3.38 -12.10
CA SER A 38 -14.56 -3.28 -12.34
C SER A 38 -15.00 -1.97 -12.99
N VAL A 39 -14.24 -0.88 -12.79
CA VAL A 39 -14.51 0.43 -13.39
C VAL A 39 -13.60 0.72 -14.59
N GLY A 40 -12.71 -0.20 -14.94
CA GLY A 40 -11.76 -0.06 -16.04
C GLY A 40 -10.88 1.18 -15.89
N PHE A 41 -10.19 1.31 -14.75
CA PHE A 41 -9.38 2.48 -14.41
C PHE A 41 -7.96 2.11 -14.01
N LYS A 42 -6.96 2.74 -14.63
CA LYS A 42 -5.53 2.68 -14.24
C LYS A 42 -4.89 4.05 -14.39
N ASP A 43 -3.90 4.32 -13.54
CA ASP A 43 -3.28 5.64 -13.42
C ASP A 43 -2.17 5.86 -14.45
N PHE A 44 -1.33 4.85 -14.67
CA PHE A 44 -0.18 4.98 -15.57
C PHE A 44 0.28 3.63 -16.10
N ARG A 45 1.10 3.68 -17.16
CA ARG A 45 1.87 2.52 -17.61
C ARG A 45 3.26 2.61 -17.05
N HIS A 46 3.72 1.55 -16.39
CA HIS A 46 5.09 1.48 -15.91
C HIS A 46 6.07 1.56 -17.08
N ALA A 47 7.04 2.47 -17.04
CA ALA A 47 7.90 2.78 -18.18
C ALA A 47 8.72 1.58 -18.69
N VAL A 48 9.21 0.72 -17.80
CA VAL A 48 10.02 -0.46 -18.16
C VAL A 48 9.15 -1.63 -18.62
N THR A 49 8.22 -2.08 -17.76
CA THR A 49 7.44 -3.29 -18.00
C THR A 49 6.22 -3.09 -18.89
N GLY A 50 5.72 -1.85 -19.01
CA GLY A 50 4.46 -1.54 -19.69
C GLY A 50 3.20 -1.98 -18.93
N ALA A 51 3.33 -2.49 -17.70
CA ALA A 51 2.20 -2.85 -16.85
C ALA A 51 1.30 -1.65 -16.60
N ALA A 52 -0.02 -1.83 -16.66
CA ALA A 52 -0.99 -0.81 -16.30
C ALA A 52 -1.15 -0.82 -14.78
N LEU A 53 -0.66 0.22 -14.11
CA LEU A 53 -0.55 0.29 -12.66
C LEU A 53 -1.51 1.31 -12.06
N THR A 54 -1.81 1.10 -10.78
CA THR A 54 -2.62 1.96 -9.94
C THR A 54 -1.72 2.76 -9.02
N LYS A 55 -1.94 4.08 -8.95
CA LYS A 55 -1.25 4.95 -7.98
C LYS A 55 -2.06 4.97 -6.68
N ILE A 56 -1.40 4.73 -5.55
CA ILE A 56 -2.01 4.80 -4.22
C ILE A 56 -1.64 6.11 -3.52
N GLN A 57 -2.59 6.70 -2.78
CA GLN A 57 -2.39 7.90 -1.97
C GLN A 57 -3.01 7.71 -0.59
N HIS A 58 -2.17 7.86 0.45
CA HIS A 58 -2.52 7.98 1.87
C HIS A 58 -3.88 7.36 2.28
N PRO A 59 -4.00 6.02 2.24
CA PRO A 59 -5.25 5.31 2.53
C PRO A 59 -5.43 5.06 4.03
N GLU A 60 -5.23 6.07 4.89
CA GLU A 60 -5.27 5.88 6.36
C GLU A 60 -6.62 5.34 6.83
N VAL A 61 -7.72 5.87 6.27
CA VAL A 61 -9.08 5.51 6.68
C VAL A 61 -9.35 4.04 6.37
N GLU A 62 -9.09 3.63 5.13
CA GLU A 62 -9.30 2.26 4.67
C GLU A 62 -8.35 1.27 5.33
N THR A 63 -7.14 1.72 5.68
CA THR A 63 -6.16 0.92 6.43
C THR A 63 -6.61 0.67 7.86
N PHE A 64 -7.18 1.69 8.52
CA PHE A 64 -7.60 1.62 9.90
C PHE A 64 -8.77 0.65 10.13
N TRP A 65 -9.62 0.42 9.13
CA TRP A 65 -10.76 -0.49 9.22
C TRP A 65 -10.36 -1.92 9.60
N GLY A 66 -11.11 -2.52 10.52
CA GLY A 66 -10.88 -3.87 11.00
C GLY A 66 -9.65 -4.01 11.90
N SER A 67 -8.88 -2.94 12.13
CA SER A 67 -7.77 -2.95 13.09
C SER A 67 -8.28 -3.21 14.51
N LYS A 68 -7.38 -3.63 15.41
CA LYS A 68 -7.75 -3.85 16.83
C LYS A 68 -8.29 -2.58 17.49
N HIS A 69 -7.77 -1.42 17.11
CA HIS A 69 -8.22 -0.13 17.63
C HIS A 69 -9.61 0.24 17.08
N GLU A 70 -9.83 0.15 15.77
CA GLU A 70 -11.13 0.44 15.16
C GLU A 70 -12.23 -0.49 15.70
N ARG A 71 -11.94 -1.79 15.81
CA ARG A 71 -12.88 -2.77 16.39
C ARG A 71 -13.17 -2.54 17.87
N ALA A 72 -12.30 -1.82 18.58
CA ALA A 72 -12.51 -1.40 19.97
C ALA A 72 -13.22 -0.05 20.08
N GLY A 73 -13.63 0.56 18.96
CA GLY A 73 -14.31 1.86 18.93
C GLY A 73 -13.39 3.06 19.08
N VAL A 74 -12.07 2.88 18.91
CA VAL A 74 -11.10 3.99 18.89
C VAL A 74 -11.22 4.72 17.56
N GLU A 75 -11.17 6.04 17.59
CA GLU A 75 -11.22 6.90 16.41
C GLU A 75 -9.90 7.67 16.21
N CYS A 76 -9.68 8.23 15.02
CA CYS A 76 -8.48 9.00 14.68
C CYS A 76 -8.19 10.11 15.71
N LYS A 77 -9.25 10.76 16.21
CA LYS A 77 -9.14 11.85 17.19
C LYS A 77 -8.57 11.39 18.53
N ASP A 78 -8.73 10.13 18.91
CA ASP A 78 -8.30 9.67 20.23
C ASP A 78 -6.77 9.58 20.31
N CYS A 79 -6.11 9.41 19.15
CA CYS A 79 -4.65 9.41 19.02
C CYS A 79 -4.09 10.76 18.52
N HIS A 80 -4.78 11.44 17.59
CA HIS A 80 -4.24 12.62 16.91
C HIS A 80 -4.80 13.95 17.41
N MET A 81 -5.95 13.94 18.10
CA MET A 81 -6.65 15.11 18.63
C MET A 81 -7.19 14.83 20.04
N PRO A 82 -6.34 14.41 21.00
CA PRO A 82 -6.81 13.92 22.27
C PRO A 82 -7.56 14.99 23.06
N ARG A 83 -8.42 14.54 23.99
CA ARG A 83 -8.92 15.40 25.05
C ARG A 83 -7.78 15.69 26.02
N VAL A 84 -7.53 16.96 26.33
CA VAL A 84 -6.46 17.41 27.20
C VAL A 84 -7.06 18.09 28.42
N LYS A 85 -6.60 17.70 29.62
CA LYS A 85 -7.01 18.30 30.88
C LYS A 85 -5.87 19.13 31.48
N PRO A 86 -5.91 20.46 31.39
CA PRO A 86 -4.86 21.32 31.94
C PRO A 86 -4.90 21.33 33.48
N LYS A 87 -3.79 21.73 34.12
CA LYS A 87 -3.73 21.90 35.59
C LYS A 87 -4.76 22.91 36.13
N LYS A 88 -5.10 23.91 35.31
CA LYS A 88 -6.15 24.90 35.58
C LYS A 88 -6.96 25.08 34.30
N GLY A 89 -8.30 25.03 34.40
CA GLY A 89 -9.21 25.20 33.27
C GLY A 89 -10.08 23.98 32.97
N LYS A 90 -10.91 24.08 31.94
CA LYS A 90 -11.80 23.00 31.47
C LYS A 90 -11.05 22.08 30.50
N GLU A 91 -11.45 20.81 30.46
CA GLU A 91 -10.98 19.87 29.43
C GLU A 91 -11.40 20.37 28.04
N TYR A 92 -10.52 20.21 27.05
CA TYR A 92 -10.77 20.62 25.67
C TYR A 92 -10.22 19.58 24.69
N THR A 93 -10.69 19.60 23.44
CA THR A 93 -10.11 18.80 22.36
C THR A 93 -8.91 19.52 21.77
N PHE A 94 -7.80 18.82 21.70
CA PHE A 94 -6.60 19.34 21.05
C PHE A 94 -6.77 19.34 19.52
N HIS A 95 -6.65 20.51 18.90
CA HIS A 95 -6.83 20.67 17.44
C HIS A 95 -5.51 20.78 16.66
N GLY A 96 -4.38 20.43 17.28
CA GLY A 96 -3.08 20.42 16.61
C GLY A 96 -2.70 19.03 16.12
N GLN A 97 -3.42 18.49 15.13
CA GLN A 97 -3.26 17.11 14.64
C GLN A 97 -1.79 16.80 14.39
N ARG A 98 -1.29 15.77 15.07
CA ARG A 98 0.11 15.35 15.02
C ARG A 98 0.25 13.91 15.45
N SER A 99 1.47 13.36 15.36
CA SER A 99 1.78 12.06 15.94
C SER A 99 1.42 12.00 17.43
N SER A 100 0.78 10.90 17.84
CA SER A 100 0.43 10.64 19.25
C SER A 100 1.64 10.62 20.17
N ARG A 101 2.85 10.37 19.64
CA ARG A 101 4.13 10.41 20.36
C ARG A 101 4.38 11.74 21.08
N TYR A 102 3.88 12.86 20.55
CA TYR A 102 4.03 14.16 21.20
C TYR A 102 3.13 14.34 22.43
N MET A 103 2.16 13.44 22.62
CA MET A 103 1.12 13.54 23.65
C MET A 103 0.77 12.17 24.25
N LEU A 104 1.77 11.31 24.48
CA LEU A 104 1.55 9.92 24.94
C LEU A 104 0.67 9.81 26.19
N LYS A 105 0.82 10.75 27.12
CA LYS A 105 0.02 10.83 28.36
C LYS A 105 -1.47 11.08 28.08
N ASP A 106 -1.78 11.85 27.06
CA ASP A 106 -3.15 12.20 26.66
C ASP A 106 -3.70 11.28 25.56
N THR A 107 -2.90 10.35 25.04
CA THR A 107 -3.27 9.43 23.95
C THR A 107 -3.12 7.97 24.41
N CYS A 108 -2.01 7.31 24.10
CA CYS A 108 -1.77 5.89 24.36
C CYS A 108 -1.99 5.50 25.83
N LEU A 109 -1.43 6.28 26.76
CA LEU A 109 -1.41 5.94 28.18
C LEU A 109 -2.76 6.19 28.88
N ARG A 110 -3.74 6.81 28.20
CA ARG A 110 -5.12 6.90 28.72
C ARG A 110 -5.83 5.55 28.70
N CYS A 111 -5.53 4.72 27.69
CA CYS A 111 -6.15 3.41 27.50
C CYS A 111 -5.21 2.26 27.88
N HIS A 112 -3.90 2.49 27.88
CA HIS A 112 -2.88 1.54 28.30
C HIS A 112 -2.21 1.99 29.61
N PRO A 113 -2.91 1.94 30.75
CA PRO A 113 -2.41 2.46 32.03
C PRO A 113 -1.23 1.65 32.58
N ASP A 114 -1.07 0.40 32.13
CA ASP A 114 0.00 -0.50 32.56
C ASP A 114 1.32 -0.25 31.80
N TRP A 115 1.34 0.68 30.84
CA TRP A 115 2.54 1.04 30.09
C TRP A 115 3.22 2.29 30.63
N THR A 116 4.54 2.31 30.58
CA THR A 116 5.33 3.55 30.64
C THR A 116 5.31 4.26 29.27
N PRO A 117 5.64 5.57 29.20
CA PRO A 117 5.83 6.25 27.92
C PRO A 117 6.81 5.52 26.99
N GLU A 118 7.92 5.01 27.53
CA GLU A 118 8.95 4.29 26.78
C GLU A 118 8.42 2.96 26.23
N GLN A 119 7.57 2.26 27.00
CA GLN A 119 6.91 1.04 26.51
C GLN A 119 5.93 1.35 25.38
N ALA A 120 5.16 2.44 25.47
CA ALA A 120 4.27 2.86 24.41
C ALA A 120 5.05 3.22 23.13
N GLU A 121 6.15 3.98 23.24
CA GLU A 121 7.04 4.27 22.11
C GLU A 121 7.63 3.00 21.51
N TYR A 122 8.08 2.07 22.35
CA TYR A 122 8.63 0.79 21.92
C TYR A 122 7.63 -0.03 21.10
N GLN A 123 6.35 -0.03 21.46
CA GLN A 123 5.31 -0.70 20.66
C GLN A 123 5.14 -0.04 19.28
N VAL A 124 5.14 1.29 19.21
CA VAL A 124 5.06 2.00 17.93
C VAL A 124 6.29 1.69 17.07
N ASP A 125 7.49 1.80 17.63
CA ASP A 125 8.74 1.52 16.92
C ASP A 125 8.85 0.05 16.48
N GLY A 126 8.43 -0.90 17.32
CA GLY A 126 8.43 -2.31 16.98
C GLY A 126 7.60 -2.61 15.73
N VAL A 127 6.40 -2.04 15.64
CA VAL A 127 5.53 -2.18 14.46
C VAL A 127 6.14 -1.48 13.25
N GLN A 128 6.47 -0.19 13.38
CA GLN A 128 6.95 0.61 12.25
C GLN A 128 8.26 0.05 11.67
N ASN A 129 9.19 -0.37 12.51
CA ASN A 129 10.45 -0.95 12.05
C ASN A 129 10.25 -2.27 11.32
N TYR A 130 9.36 -3.13 11.82
CA TYR A 130 9.03 -4.38 11.14
C TYR A 130 8.42 -4.12 9.77
N VAL A 131 7.42 -3.24 9.70
CA VAL A 131 6.70 -2.94 8.45
C VAL A 131 7.62 -2.24 7.45
N ARG A 132 8.44 -1.26 7.86
CA ARG A 132 9.46 -0.65 7.00
C ARG A 132 10.41 -1.69 6.42
N GLY A 133 10.87 -2.65 7.23
CA GLY A 133 11.69 -3.77 6.74
C GLY A 133 10.98 -4.62 5.69
N LYS A 134 9.67 -4.89 5.86
CA LYS A 134 8.86 -5.60 4.87
C LYS A 134 8.62 -4.79 3.60
N MET A 135 8.42 -3.48 3.71
CA MET A 135 8.32 -2.58 2.55
C MET A 135 9.59 -2.63 1.71
N ARG A 136 10.78 -2.49 2.33
CA ARG A 136 12.06 -2.60 1.59
C ARG A 136 12.26 -3.97 0.95
N LYS A 137 11.80 -5.05 1.61
CA LYS A 137 11.84 -6.39 1.02
C LYS A 137 10.89 -6.51 -0.19
N ALA A 138 9.68 -5.97 -0.11
CA ALA A 138 8.74 -5.95 -1.22
C ALA A 138 9.28 -5.14 -2.41
N GLU A 139 9.88 -3.97 -2.14
CA GLU A 139 10.57 -3.16 -3.16
C GLU A 139 11.70 -3.91 -3.85
N PHE A 140 12.51 -4.64 -3.10
CA PHE A 140 13.58 -5.46 -3.66
C PHE A 140 13.03 -6.48 -4.67
N TRP A 141 11.98 -7.22 -4.30
CA TRP A 141 11.41 -8.24 -5.19
C TRP A 141 10.66 -7.62 -6.39
N LEU A 142 10.00 -6.47 -6.21
CA LEU A 142 9.45 -5.69 -7.32
C LEU A 142 10.54 -5.23 -8.29
N GLY A 143 11.68 -4.77 -7.77
CA GLY A 143 12.86 -4.43 -8.57
C GLY A 143 13.37 -5.62 -9.38
N GLU A 144 13.49 -6.79 -8.74
CA GLU A 144 13.92 -8.03 -9.41
C GLU A 144 12.91 -8.49 -10.48
N LEU A 145 11.61 -8.32 -10.24
CA LEU A 145 10.57 -8.57 -11.25
C LEU A 145 10.75 -7.64 -12.45
N ILE A 146 10.97 -6.34 -12.23
CA ILE A 146 11.20 -5.36 -13.30
C ILE A 146 12.47 -5.71 -14.10
N HIS A 147 13.55 -6.12 -13.43
CA HIS A 147 14.78 -6.57 -14.09
C HIS A 147 14.59 -7.85 -14.91
N ALA A 148 13.89 -8.85 -14.36
CA ALA A 148 13.55 -10.08 -15.06
C ALA A 148 12.70 -9.79 -16.30
N PHE A 149 11.77 -8.83 -16.21
CA PHE A 149 10.91 -8.43 -17.32
C PHE A 149 11.73 -7.82 -18.47
N LEU A 150 12.65 -6.92 -18.16
CA LEU A 150 13.54 -6.32 -19.15
C LEU A 150 14.35 -7.39 -19.88
N ARG A 151 14.96 -8.32 -19.13
CA ARG A 151 15.73 -9.45 -19.69
C ARG A 151 14.87 -10.33 -20.59
N ALA A 152 13.66 -10.67 -20.16
CA ALA A 152 12.74 -11.48 -20.96
C ALA A 152 12.39 -10.80 -22.28
N LYS A 153 12.15 -9.48 -22.24
CA LYS A 153 11.89 -8.68 -23.44
C LYS A 153 13.08 -8.65 -24.39
N ASP A 154 14.30 -8.46 -23.88
CA ASP A 154 15.53 -8.43 -24.70
C ASP A 154 15.82 -9.78 -25.37
N LEU A 155 15.49 -10.87 -24.68
CA LEU A 155 15.56 -12.22 -25.26
C LEU A 155 14.39 -12.52 -26.21
N GLY A 156 13.41 -11.61 -26.30
CA GLY A 156 12.21 -11.67 -27.15
C GLY A 156 11.18 -12.70 -26.71
N VAL A 157 11.08 -12.97 -25.40
CA VAL A 157 10.02 -13.82 -24.86
C VAL A 157 8.65 -13.39 -25.41
N GLY A 158 7.80 -14.38 -25.71
CA GLY A 158 6.48 -14.13 -26.31
C GLY A 158 5.59 -13.27 -25.41
N GLU A 159 4.73 -12.47 -26.05
CA GLU A 159 3.86 -11.50 -25.38
C GLU A 159 2.90 -12.13 -24.36
N GLU A 160 2.57 -13.41 -24.50
CA GLU A 160 1.78 -14.18 -23.53
C GLU A 160 2.39 -14.15 -22.13
N ALA A 161 3.66 -14.56 -22.00
CA ALA A 161 4.33 -14.60 -20.71
C ALA A 161 4.59 -13.19 -20.15
N LEU A 162 4.88 -12.22 -21.02
CA LEU A 162 5.01 -10.82 -20.63
C LEU A 162 3.69 -10.28 -20.08
N ARG A 163 2.55 -10.61 -20.70
CA ARG A 163 1.24 -10.17 -20.23
C ARG A 163 0.89 -10.75 -18.86
N GLU A 164 1.15 -12.03 -18.63
CA GLU A 164 0.92 -12.64 -17.31
C GLU A 164 1.84 -12.03 -16.23
N ALA A 165 3.11 -11.76 -16.56
CA ALA A 165 4.02 -11.07 -15.64
C ALA A 165 3.58 -9.63 -15.32
N ARG A 166 2.96 -8.90 -16.26
CA ARG A 166 2.40 -7.56 -15.99
C ARG A 166 1.21 -7.61 -15.02
N LYS A 167 0.40 -8.69 -15.03
CA LYS A 167 -0.69 -8.87 -14.06
C LYS A 167 -0.14 -9.06 -12.65
N GLU A 168 0.89 -9.89 -12.50
CA GLU A 168 1.57 -10.06 -11.21
C GLU A 168 2.26 -8.76 -10.76
N HIS A 169 2.81 -7.96 -11.68
CA HIS A 169 3.35 -6.64 -11.35
C HIS A 169 2.27 -5.69 -10.81
N ASP A 170 1.10 -5.62 -11.45
CA ASP A 170 -0.01 -4.78 -10.95
C ASP A 170 -0.44 -5.17 -9.53
N LYS A 171 -0.62 -6.48 -9.29
CA LYS A 171 -0.93 -7.00 -7.96
C LYS A 171 0.17 -6.67 -6.95
N ALA A 172 1.42 -6.97 -7.28
CA ALA A 172 2.56 -6.72 -6.40
C ALA A 172 2.71 -5.23 -6.06
N HIS A 173 2.48 -4.36 -7.05
CA HIS A 173 2.58 -2.91 -6.89
C HIS A 173 1.52 -2.38 -5.92
N ILE A 174 0.24 -2.74 -6.10
CA ILE A 174 -0.84 -2.30 -5.19
C ILE A 174 -0.53 -2.73 -3.75
N LEU A 175 -0.16 -4.00 -3.57
CA LEU A 175 0.09 -4.59 -2.26
C LEU A 175 1.35 -4.03 -1.56
N TRP A 176 2.24 -3.36 -2.30
CA TRP A 176 3.41 -2.65 -1.76
C TRP A 176 3.14 -1.16 -1.58
N GLU A 177 2.71 -0.46 -2.64
CA GLU A 177 2.60 1.00 -2.68
C GLU A 177 1.55 1.49 -1.69
N TRP A 178 0.55 0.67 -1.36
CA TRP A 178 -0.38 0.96 -0.27
C TRP A 178 0.33 1.37 1.02
N TRP A 179 1.42 0.70 1.37
CA TRP A 179 2.13 0.90 2.64
C TRP A 179 3.19 1.98 2.56
N THR A 180 3.70 2.30 1.38
CA THR A 180 4.57 3.49 1.20
C THR A 180 3.77 4.78 1.06
N ALA A 181 2.50 4.67 0.64
CA ALA A 181 1.57 5.80 0.56
C ALA A 181 0.89 6.09 1.91
N GLU A 182 0.62 5.06 2.72
CA GLU A 182 0.02 5.17 4.04
C GLU A 182 1.02 5.69 5.08
N ASN A 183 0.60 6.63 5.93
CA ASN A 183 1.51 7.43 6.74
C ASN A 183 1.92 6.82 8.09
N SER A 184 1.31 5.72 8.52
CA SER A 184 1.54 5.15 9.86
C SER A 184 2.70 4.16 9.91
N ASP A 185 3.30 3.83 8.76
CA ASP A 185 4.20 2.69 8.60
C ASP A 185 3.57 1.40 9.16
N GLY A 186 2.29 1.19 8.85
CA GLY A 186 1.49 0.03 9.26
C GLY A 186 1.01 0.03 10.72
N PHE A 187 1.26 1.08 11.51
CA PHE A 187 0.75 1.17 12.89
C PHE A 187 -0.78 1.17 12.97
N HIS A 188 -1.46 1.73 11.96
CA HIS A 188 -2.93 1.71 11.91
C HIS A 188 -3.50 0.30 11.75
N ASN A 189 -2.80 -0.61 11.06
CA ASN A 189 -3.21 -2.02 10.93
C ASN A 189 -2.01 -2.94 10.61
N PRO A 190 -1.26 -3.38 11.63
CA PRO A 190 0.00 -4.11 11.44
C PRO A 190 -0.19 -5.50 10.82
N GLU A 191 -1.34 -6.13 11.07
CA GLU A 191 -1.65 -7.47 10.54
C GLU A 191 -1.93 -7.39 9.05
N ALA A 192 -2.74 -6.42 8.60
CA ALA A 192 -2.97 -6.16 7.18
C ALA A 192 -1.67 -5.76 6.46
N ALA A 193 -0.83 -4.92 7.09
CA ALA A 193 0.48 -4.53 6.55
C ALA A 193 1.38 -5.74 6.27
N ARG A 194 1.49 -6.62 7.28
CA ARG A 194 2.30 -7.83 7.17
C ARG A 194 1.79 -8.77 6.08
N GLN A 195 0.48 -8.98 6.00
CA GLN A 195 -0.12 -9.86 5.00
C GLN A 195 0.09 -9.29 3.59
N SER A 196 -0.31 -8.04 3.36
CA SER A 196 -0.22 -7.40 2.04
C SER A 196 1.22 -7.36 1.53
N LEU A 197 2.20 -6.98 2.36
CA LEU A 197 3.60 -6.93 1.95
C LEU A 197 4.18 -8.32 1.68
N ALA A 198 3.71 -9.37 2.36
CA ALA A 198 4.07 -10.74 2.02
C ALA A 198 3.49 -11.16 0.66
N GLU A 199 2.20 -10.87 0.43
CA GLU A 199 1.55 -11.16 -0.86
C GLU A 199 2.16 -10.37 -2.03
N SER A 200 2.68 -9.15 -1.78
CA SER A 200 3.43 -8.37 -2.76
C SER A 200 4.74 -9.06 -3.18
N VAL A 201 5.47 -9.61 -2.19
CA VAL A 201 6.67 -10.41 -2.46
C VAL A 201 6.31 -11.67 -3.25
N ASP A 202 5.27 -12.38 -2.84
CA ASP A 202 4.84 -13.61 -3.52
C ASP A 202 4.41 -13.34 -4.97
N ALA A 203 3.68 -12.24 -5.22
CA ALA A 203 3.31 -11.81 -6.56
C ALA A 203 4.53 -11.46 -7.42
N SER A 204 5.49 -10.73 -6.84
CA SER A 204 6.75 -10.43 -7.53
C SER A 204 7.51 -11.70 -7.91
N GLN A 205 7.61 -12.66 -6.98
CA GLN A 205 8.28 -13.95 -7.22
C GLN A 205 7.57 -14.79 -8.28
N ARG A 206 6.23 -14.88 -8.26
CA ARG A 206 5.46 -15.55 -9.33
C ARG A 206 5.70 -14.91 -10.70
N GLY A 207 5.74 -13.58 -10.77
CA GLY A 207 6.07 -12.88 -12.02
C GLY A 207 7.47 -13.23 -12.52
N ILE A 208 8.47 -13.29 -11.63
CA ILE A 208 9.84 -13.70 -11.96
C ILE A 208 9.88 -15.15 -12.47
N GLU A 209 9.17 -16.06 -11.81
CA GLU A 209 9.09 -17.48 -12.21
C GLU A 209 8.49 -17.65 -13.60
N ILE A 210 7.39 -16.94 -13.90
CA ILE A 210 6.76 -16.92 -15.24
C ILE A 210 7.78 -16.50 -16.30
N LEU A 211 8.51 -15.40 -16.05
CA LEU A 211 9.48 -14.85 -16.98
C LEU A 211 10.67 -15.79 -17.16
N ASN A 212 11.24 -16.33 -16.08
CA ASN A 212 12.38 -17.24 -16.13
C ASN A 212 12.04 -18.55 -16.86
N LYS A 213 10.84 -19.09 -16.64
CA LYS A 213 10.35 -20.27 -17.37
C LYS A 213 10.27 -19.99 -18.87
N ALA A 214 9.69 -18.85 -19.24
CA ALA A 214 9.53 -18.47 -20.64
C ALA A 214 10.88 -18.18 -21.33
N ILE A 215 11.84 -17.59 -20.60
CA ILE A 215 13.23 -17.43 -21.06
C ILE A 215 13.84 -18.81 -21.33
N GLY A 216 13.75 -19.74 -20.38
CA GLY A 216 14.30 -21.09 -20.54
C GLY A 216 13.75 -21.83 -21.75
N GLN A 217 12.43 -21.77 -21.95
CA GLN A 217 11.76 -22.35 -23.12
C GLN A 217 12.23 -21.72 -24.43
N LYS A 218 12.41 -20.39 -24.45
CA LYS A 218 12.86 -19.69 -25.64
C LYS A 218 14.32 -20.00 -25.99
N THR A 219 15.20 -20.11 -24.99
CA THR A 219 16.60 -20.47 -25.20
C THR A 219 16.74 -21.90 -25.70
N ALA A 220 15.95 -22.85 -25.18
CA ALA A 220 15.98 -24.25 -25.62
C ALA A 220 15.42 -24.47 -27.04
N ALA A 221 14.63 -23.52 -27.56
CA ALA A 221 14.08 -23.56 -28.92
C ALA A 221 14.99 -22.91 -29.98
N LYS A 222 16.14 -22.35 -29.57
CA LYS A 222 17.20 -21.86 -30.47
C LYS A 222 18.25 -22.94 -30.66
#